data_AF-E1QL15-F1
#
_entry.id   AF-E1QL15-F1
#
_cell.length_a   1.000
_cell.length_b   1.000
_cell.length_c   1.000
_cell.angle_alpha   90.00
_cell.angle_beta   90.00
_cell.angle_gamma   90.00
#
_symmetry.space_group_name_H-M   'P 1'
#
loop_
_entity.id
_entity.type
_entity.pdbx_description
1 polymer ?
#
loop_
_entity_poly.entity_id
_entity_poly.type
_entity_poly.pdbx_seq_one_letter_code
_entity_poly.pdbx_strand_id
1 'polypeptide(L)'
;MARVLNEKAASAEATAKALSRVGLAHGPLGRSGLVVSRIGFGCYRVGPSEPDQRQALEAALLAGVNLIDTSANYADGGSEMLVGQTLAELGQRGRPRREQVVIVSKGGYLQGFNLALSQRRRQQGRPFPELLELGPNLEHCIHPDFLADQIGRSLERLGVERIDVYLLHNPEYYLGWATQKQGLELDQARAEFYRRLKAAMMHLEREAKAGRIGWHGLSSNTMGHRPADPEFVSLSQVCALAEDLGPGHHFLAAQTPLNLLEPGAAVNVNQPGGQTFLGMAHAQGLAVLINRPLNAMTPDGHLVRLAQGPAVAAPPPGAIVDGLAELAALEAQGQELLAPLAQAGRLPAEALAALPAAEGLGRHWDSFSGLEQWATIRDGYLRPRLEFVRQAVARAAGDAPAVGQWLERLGQSATALHQAIDALYQAMAAKQAQQIAKGFGERFGPWVAADGGLAQTALRAARATKGVSCVLLGMRRPAYVEDALAELRRPLPQADAADLWRALAERPLWP
;
A
#
# COMPACT_ATOMS: atom_id res chain seq x y z
N MET A 1 -3.08 -17.41 30.11
CA MET A 1 -4.04 -17.04 29.04
C MET A 1 -3.71 -17.87 27.80
N ALA A 2 -4.70 -18.51 27.21
CA ALA A 2 -4.56 -19.63 26.28
C ALA A 2 -3.78 -19.26 25.01
N ARG A 3 -2.56 -19.79 24.85
CA ARG A 3 -1.91 -19.95 23.54
C ARG A 3 -2.68 -21.04 22.78
N VAL A 4 -3.71 -20.66 22.04
CA VAL A 4 -4.11 -21.45 20.87
C VAL A 4 -3.18 -20.97 19.76
N LEU A 5 -1.96 -21.51 19.73
CA LEU A 5 -1.09 -21.32 18.57
C LEU A 5 -1.78 -21.99 17.38
N ASN A 6 -1.96 -21.26 16.29
CA ASN A 6 -2.41 -21.83 15.04
C ASN A 6 -1.20 -22.56 14.43
N GLU A 7 -0.90 -23.76 14.94
CA GLU A 7 0.31 -24.57 14.63
C GLU A 7 0.41 -25.01 13.17
N LYS A 8 -0.62 -24.74 12.36
CA LYS A 8 -0.70 -25.22 10.97
C LYS A 8 -0.32 -24.09 10.00
N ALA A 9 0.39 -24.43 8.93
CA ALA A 9 0.61 -23.55 7.78
C ALA A 9 -0.37 -23.88 6.65
N ALA A 10 -0.45 -23.05 5.61
CA ALA A 10 -1.25 -23.35 4.43
C ALA A 10 -0.81 -24.67 3.79
N SER A 11 -1.75 -25.51 3.35
CA SER A 11 -1.43 -26.77 2.66
C SER A 11 -2.13 -26.87 1.30
N ALA A 12 -1.52 -27.61 0.38
CA ALA A 12 -2.06 -27.83 -0.96
C ALA A 12 -3.46 -28.45 -0.91
N GLU A 13 -3.64 -29.50 -0.09
CA GLU A 13 -4.93 -30.17 0.08
C GLU A 13 -5.99 -29.22 0.65
N ALA A 14 -5.68 -28.52 1.74
CA ALA A 14 -6.68 -27.70 2.43
C ALA A 14 -7.06 -26.46 1.63
N THR A 15 -6.10 -25.81 0.95
CA THR A 15 -6.37 -24.66 0.08
C THR A 15 -7.20 -25.06 -1.14
N ALA A 16 -6.85 -26.14 -1.82
CA ALA A 16 -7.62 -26.66 -2.96
C ALA A 16 -9.04 -27.09 -2.57
N LYS A 17 -9.18 -27.81 -1.45
CA LYS A 17 -10.48 -28.27 -0.92
C LYS A 17 -11.37 -27.12 -0.45
N ALA A 18 -10.79 -26.06 0.10
CA ALA A 18 -11.55 -24.87 0.48
C ALA A 18 -12.13 -24.17 -0.75
N LEU A 19 -11.30 -23.99 -1.78
CA LEU A 19 -11.68 -23.26 -2.99
C LEU A 19 -12.61 -24.05 -3.91
N SER A 20 -12.49 -25.39 -3.99
CA SER A 20 -13.41 -26.21 -4.80
C SER A 20 -14.86 -26.19 -4.31
N ARG A 21 -15.09 -25.73 -3.07
CA ARG A 21 -16.42 -25.61 -2.45
C ARG A 21 -17.05 -24.24 -2.67
N VAL A 22 -16.30 -23.27 -3.20
CA VAL A 22 -16.77 -21.90 -3.44
C VAL A 22 -16.64 -21.59 -4.92
N GLY A 23 -17.68 -21.01 -5.53
CA GLY A 23 -17.69 -20.66 -6.96
C GLY A 23 -16.85 -19.44 -7.32
N LEU A 24 -15.66 -19.28 -6.73
CA LEU A 24 -14.76 -18.17 -6.95
C LEU A 24 -13.67 -18.55 -7.96
N ALA A 25 -13.29 -17.66 -8.86
CA ALA A 25 -12.13 -17.90 -9.71
C ALA A 25 -10.87 -18.08 -8.85
N HIS A 26 -10.14 -19.17 -9.08
CA HIS A 26 -8.94 -19.53 -8.34
C HIS A 26 -7.89 -20.18 -9.25
N GLY A 27 -6.65 -20.30 -8.77
CA GLY A 27 -5.56 -20.93 -9.51
C GLY A 27 -4.34 -21.22 -8.64
N PRO A 28 -3.30 -21.85 -9.22
CA PRO A 28 -2.07 -22.16 -8.48
C PRO A 28 -1.30 -20.89 -8.09
N LEU A 29 -0.68 -20.92 -6.92
CA LEU A 29 0.28 -19.91 -6.46
C LEU A 29 1.68 -20.31 -6.93
N GLY A 30 1.99 -20.01 -8.19
CA GLY A 30 3.23 -20.46 -8.84
C GLY A 30 3.40 -21.98 -8.74
N ARG A 31 4.61 -22.43 -8.45
CA ARG A 31 4.96 -23.85 -8.27
C ARG A 31 4.84 -24.38 -6.83
N SER A 32 4.20 -23.64 -5.93
CA SER A 32 4.11 -24.01 -4.50
C SER A 32 3.19 -25.21 -4.20
N GLY A 33 2.34 -25.59 -5.15
CA GLY A 33 1.25 -26.54 -4.92
C GLY A 33 0.03 -25.96 -4.18
N LEU A 34 0.11 -24.72 -3.67
CA LEU A 34 -1.02 -24.03 -3.05
C LEU A 34 -1.99 -23.49 -4.12
N VAL A 35 -3.28 -23.46 -3.79
CA VAL A 35 -4.32 -22.86 -4.64
C VAL A 35 -4.86 -21.60 -3.96
N VAL A 36 -4.97 -20.50 -4.70
CA VAL A 36 -5.44 -19.22 -4.18
C VAL A 36 -6.57 -18.64 -5.02
N SER A 37 -7.46 -17.89 -4.37
CA SER A 37 -8.44 -17.04 -5.06
C SER A 37 -7.71 -16.02 -5.96
N ARG A 38 -8.25 -15.74 -7.16
CA ARG A 38 -7.62 -14.80 -8.12
C ARG A 38 -7.59 -13.35 -7.61
N ILE A 39 -8.38 -13.03 -6.59
CA ILE A 39 -8.28 -11.80 -5.81
C ILE A 39 -7.92 -12.19 -4.37
N GLY A 40 -6.93 -11.51 -3.81
CA GLY A 40 -6.48 -11.63 -2.43
C GLY A 40 -6.79 -10.36 -1.64
N PHE A 41 -6.82 -10.49 -0.31
CA PHE A 41 -7.06 -9.36 0.58
C PHE A 41 -5.75 -8.63 0.86
N GLY A 42 -5.57 -7.45 0.28
CA GLY A 42 -4.44 -6.57 0.54
C GLY A 42 -4.68 -5.71 1.77
N CYS A 43 -3.76 -5.74 2.73
CA CYS A 43 -3.91 -5.09 4.03
C CYS A 43 -3.24 -3.70 4.13
N TYR A 44 -2.80 -3.11 3.01
CA TYR A 44 -2.32 -1.73 3.01
C TYR A 44 -3.45 -0.78 3.45
N ARG A 45 -3.18 0.02 4.48
CA ARG A 45 -4.18 0.88 5.19
C ARG A 45 -5.33 0.09 5.82
N VAL A 46 -5.08 -1.15 6.21
CA VAL A 46 -5.96 -1.97 7.07
C VAL A 46 -5.31 -2.08 8.43
N GLY A 47 -6.02 -1.69 9.49
CA GLY A 47 -5.55 -1.68 10.86
C GLY A 47 -6.71 -1.65 11.87
N PRO A 48 -6.41 -1.74 13.18
CA PRO A 48 -7.42 -1.94 14.21
C PRO A 48 -8.26 -0.71 14.54
N SER A 49 -7.95 0.46 13.97
CA SER A 49 -8.62 1.72 14.28
C SER A 49 -10.05 1.81 13.72
N GLU A 50 -10.35 1.07 12.65
CA GLU A 50 -11.63 1.14 11.93
C GLU A 50 -12.35 -0.21 11.99
N PRO A 51 -13.50 -0.32 12.68
CA PRO A 51 -14.24 -1.59 12.81
C PRO A 51 -14.60 -2.24 11.47
N ASP A 52 -14.97 -1.43 10.47
CA ASP A 52 -15.35 -1.88 9.12
C ASP A 52 -14.24 -2.69 8.44
N GLN A 53 -12.97 -2.39 8.73
CA GLN A 53 -11.83 -3.07 8.11
C GLN A 53 -11.70 -4.51 8.59
N ARG A 54 -11.97 -4.75 9.88
CA ARG A 54 -12.04 -6.10 10.45
C ARG A 54 -13.22 -6.88 9.88
N GLN A 55 -14.39 -6.25 9.83
CA GLN A 55 -15.59 -6.86 9.25
C GLN A 55 -15.39 -7.23 7.78
N ALA A 56 -14.69 -6.38 7.01
CA ALA A 56 -14.38 -6.67 5.63
C ALA A 56 -13.42 -7.85 5.47
N LEU A 57 -12.38 -7.95 6.31
CA LEU A 57 -11.49 -9.11 6.33
C LEU A 57 -12.25 -10.40 6.66
N GLU A 58 -13.12 -10.37 7.69
CA GLU A 58 -13.99 -11.49 8.04
C GLU A 58 -14.89 -11.91 6.87
N ALA A 59 -15.56 -10.94 6.25
CA ALA A 59 -16.45 -11.18 5.12
C ALA A 59 -15.71 -11.84 3.93
N ALA A 60 -14.51 -11.36 3.61
CA ALA A 60 -13.71 -11.91 2.53
C ALA A 60 -13.28 -13.36 2.82
N LEU A 61 -12.78 -13.62 4.03
CA LEU A 61 -12.35 -14.95 4.47
C LEU A 61 -13.51 -15.95 4.49
N LEU A 62 -14.67 -15.54 5.02
CA LEU A 62 -15.87 -16.37 5.07
C LEU A 62 -16.45 -16.64 3.67
N ALA A 63 -16.26 -15.72 2.73
CA ALA A 63 -16.65 -15.91 1.33
C ALA A 63 -15.70 -16.82 0.54
N GLY A 64 -14.52 -17.15 1.09
CA GLY A 64 -13.54 -18.05 0.48
C GLY A 64 -12.33 -17.36 -0.15
N VAL A 65 -12.16 -16.05 0.00
CA VAL A 65 -10.88 -15.39 -0.30
C VAL A 65 -9.84 -15.93 0.67
N ASN A 66 -8.74 -16.46 0.14
CA ASN A 66 -7.82 -17.25 0.95
C ASN A 66 -6.35 -16.83 0.83
N LEU A 67 -6.04 -15.71 0.18
CA LEU A 67 -4.71 -15.09 0.26
C LEU A 67 -4.84 -13.75 0.97
N ILE A 68 -4.04 -13.53 2.01
CA ILE A 68 -3.92 -12.28 2.75
C ILE A 68 -2.51 -11.74 2.52
N ASP A 69 -2.40 -10.49 2.08
CA ASP A 69 -1.12 -9.79 1.91
C ASP A 69 -1.02 -8.63 2.90
N THR A 70 -0.07 -8.72 3.84
CA THR A 70 0.20 -7.71 4.86
C THR A 70 1.70 -7.36 4.89
N SER A 71 2.15 -6.58 5.86
CA SER A 71 3.55 -6.14 6.01
C SER A 71 3.79 -5.61 7.42
N ALA A 72 5.02 -5.74 7.91
CA ALA A 72 5.41 -5.25 9.24
C ALA A 72 5.18 -3.75 9.45
N ASN A 73 5.28 -2.93 8.39
CA ASN A 73 5.09 -1.48 8.48
C ASN A 73 3.62 -1.02 8.33
N TYR A 74 2.69 -1.90 7.96
CA TYR A 74 1.30 -1.49 7.75
C TYR A 74 0.60 -1.24 9.09
N ALA A 75 0.12 0.00 9.26
CA ALA A 75 -0.44 0.49 10.52
C ALA A 75 0.49 0.23 11.73
N ASP A 76 1.80 0.39 11.54
CA ASP A 76 2.85 0.13 12.54
C ASP A 76 2.77 -1.29 13.17
N GLY A 77 2.48 -2.28 12.34
CA GLY A 77 2.27 -3.68 12.73
C GLY A 77 0.83 -4.02 13.15
N GLY A 78 -0.04 -3.02 13.32
CA GLY A 78 -1.45 -3.22 13.66
C GLY A 78 -2.21 -4.04 12.60
N SER A 79 -1.77 -4.00 11.35
CA SER A 79 -2.35 -4.81 10.27
C SER A 79 -2.15 -6.31 10.49
N GLU A 80 -0.92 -6.73 10.82
CA GLU A 80 -0.60 -8.13 11.14
C GLU A 80 -1.36 -8.60 12.38
N MET A 81 -1.48 -7.75 13.40
CA MET A 81 -2.26 -8.06 14.60
C MET A 81 -3.73 -8.29 14.29
N LEU A 82 -4.35 -7.41 13.48
CA LEU A 82 -5.75 -7.56 13.08
C LEU A 82 -5.97 -8.84 12.27
N VAL A 83 -5.06 -9.17 11.34
CA VAL A 83 -5.11 -10.43 10.59
C VAL A 83 -5.02 -11.65 11.52
N GLY A 84 -4.03 -11.67 12.42
CA GLY A 84 -3.81 -12.76 13.35
C GLY A 84 -5.01 -13.02 14.27
N GLN A 85 -5.54 -11.95 14.88
CA GLN A 85 -6.72 -12.02 15.73
C GLN A 85 -7.95 -12.53 14.97
N THR A 86 -8.19 -12.00 13.77
CA THR A 86 -9.32 -12.40 12.93
C THR A 86 -9.23 -13.89 12.56
N LEU A 87 -8.06 -14.36 12.14
CA LEU A 87 -7.85 -15.78 11.81
C LEU A 87 -7.97 -16.70 13.03
N ALA A 88 -7.49 -16.28 14.19
CA ALA A 88 -7.62 -17.05 15.43
C ALA A 88 -9.09 -17.22 15.82
N GLU A 89 -9.87 -16.14 15.80
CA GLU A 89 -11.30 -16.16 16.13
C GLU A 89 -12.12 -16.97 15.13
N LEU A 90 -11.90 -16.78 13.83
CA LEU A 90 -12.57 -17.55 12.78
C LEU A 90 -12.18 -19.04 12.83
N GLY A 91 -10.91 -19.34 13.14
CA GLY A 91 -10.41 -20.69 13.35
C GLY A 91 -11.10 -21.40 14.51
N GLN A 92 -11.36 -20.70 15.62
CA GLN A 92 -12.15 -21.23 16.76
C GLN A 92 -13.60 -21.53 16.37
N ARG A 93 -14.16 -20.78 15.40
CA ARG A 93 -15.48 -21.05 14.79
C ARG A 93 -15.43 -22.15 13.71
N GLY A 94 -14.26 -22.74 13.47
CA GLY A 94 -14.04 -23.84 12.53
C GLY A 94 -13.89 -23.43 11.06
N ARG A 95 -13.92 -22.14 10.72
CA ARG A 95 -13.81 -21.66 9.33
C ARG A 95 -13.39 -20.18 9.18
N PRO A 96 -12.46 -19.86 8.26
CA PRO A 96 -11.52 -20.80 7.65
C PRO A 96 -10.54 -21.33 8.71
N ARG A 97 -10.07 -22.56 8.54
CA ARG A 97 -8.91 -23.06 9.30
C ARG A 97 -7.64 -22.47 8.72
N ARG A 98 -6.61 -22.30 9.54
CA ARG A 98 -5.32 -21.69 9.13
C ARG A 98 -4.67 -22.36 7.92
N GLU A 99 -4.79 -23.68 7.80
CA GLU A 99 -4.30 -24.48 6.66
C GLU A 99 -4.97 -24.14 5.31
N GLN A 100 -6.10 -23.43 5.33
CA GLN A 100 -6.85 -23.02 4.15
C GLN A 100 -6.47 -21.63 3.66
N VAL A 101 -5.73 -20.84 4.45
CA VAL A 101 -5.41 -19.44 4.18
C VAL A 101 -3.91 -19.28 3.99
N VAL A 102 -3.50 -18.60 2.92
CA VAL A 102 -2.12 -18.22 2.62
C VAL A 102 -1.85 -16.82 3.15
N ILE A 103 -0.85 -16.67 4.01
CA ILE A 103 -0.40 -15.39 4.55
C ILE A 103 0.89 -14.98 3.87
N VAL A 104 0.86 -13.80 3.24
CA VAL A 104 2.03 -13.10 2.73
C VAL A 104 2.36 -11.94 3.68
N SER A 105 3.60 -11.86 4.17
CA SER A 105 4.11 -10.68 4.88
C SER A 105 5.44 -10.22 4.30
N LYS A 106 5.94 -9.06 4.72
CA LYS A 106 7.09 -8.39 4.11
C LYS A 106 7.92 -7.63 5.15
N GLY A 107 9.21 -7.51 4.85
CA GLY A 107 10.18 -6.72 5.63
C GLY A 107 11.01 -5.81 4.73
N GLY A 108 11.32 -4.60 5.22
CA GLY A 108 12.15 -3.63 4.49
C GLY A 108 12.07 -2.21 5.05
N TYR A 109 10.87 -1.78 5.44
CA TYR A 109 10.61 -0.42 5.90
C TYR A 109 10.86 -0.24 7.41
N LEU A 110 11.49 0.88 7.77
CA LEU A 110 11.64 1.36 9.13
C LEU A 110 10.92 2.71 9.26
N GLN A 111 9.72 2.63 9.84
CA GLN A 111 8.82 3.74 10.18
C GLN A 111 8.23 3.43 11.56
N GLY A 112 7.62 4.40 12.22
CA GLY A 112 6.93 4.19 13.51
C GLY A 112 7.83 3.49 14.54
N PHE A 113 7.34 2.37 15.09
CA PHE A 113 8.08 1.55 16.05
C PHE A 113 9.44 1.07 15.50
N ASN A 114 9.52 0.65 14.25
CA ASN A 114 10.77 0.17 13.66
C ASN A 114 11.82 1.29 13.53
N LEU A 115 11.38 2.53 13.26
CA LEU A 115 12.28 3.68 13.26
C LEU A 115 12.80 3.97 14.67
N ALA A 116 11.93 3.95 15.68
CA ALA A 116 12.33 4.11 17.08
C ALA A 116 13.31 3.01 17.54
N LEU A 117 13.09 1.77 17.10
CA LEU A 117 14.02 0.66 17.33
C LEU A 117 15.38 0.91 16.68
N SER A 118 15.41 1.35 15.43
CA SER A 118 16.62 1.71 14.69
C SER A 118 17.43 2.80 15.40
N GLN A 119 16.76 3.85 15.88
CA GLN A 119 17.36 4.95 16.63
C GLN A 119 17.96 4.47 17.96
N ARG A 120 17.21 3.66 18.73
CA ARG A 120 17.70 3.07 19.98
C ARG A 120 18.94 2.21 19.76
N ARG A 121 18.94 1.39 18.71
CA ARG A 121 20.10 0.55 18.36
C ARG A 121 21.33 1.38 17.99
N ARG A 122 21.16 2.48 17.26
CA ARG A 122 22.23 3.45 16.96
C ARG A 122 22.81 4.06 18.24
N GLN A 123 21.96 4.51 19.16
CA GLN A 123 22.40 5.05 20.46
C GLN A 123 23.18 4.03 21.30
N GLN A 124 22.89 2.74 21.14
CA GLN A 124 23.60 1.64 21.80
C GLN A 124 24.86 1.17 21.05
N GLY A 125 25.30 1.87 19.99
CA GLY A 125 26.48 1.51 19.20
C GLY A 125 26.30 0.24 18.36
N ARG A 126 25.07 -0.16 18.06
CA ARG A 126 24.73 -1.41 17.35
C ARG A 126 23.71 -1.20 16.21
N PRO A 127 23.94 -0.27 15.29
CA PRO A 127 23.03 -0.01 14.17
C PRO A 127 22.76 -1.28 13.36
N PHE A 128 21.63 -1.32 12.66
CA PHE A 128 21.46 -2.33 11.62
C PHE A 128 22.48 -2.04 10.49
N PRO A 129 23.25 -3.04 10.03
CA PRO A 129 24.16 -2.84 8.91
C PRO A 129 23.39 -2.48 7.63
N GLU A 130 24.03 -1.73 6.74
CA GLU A 130 23.50 -1.34 5.42
C GLU A 130 22.11 -0.65 5.47
N LEU A 131 21.83 0.06 6.56
CA LEU A 131 20.64 0.87 6.72
C LEU A 131 20.67 2.06 5.74
N LEU A 132 19.54 2.35 5.10
CA LEU A 132 19.36 3.48 4.19
C LEU A 132 18.49 4.56 4.82
N GLU A 133 18.98 5.79 4.88
CA GLU A 133 18.22 6.96 5.31
C GLU A 133 17.55 7.61 4.07
N LEU A 134 16.29 7.26 3.84
CA LEU A 134 15.52 7.71 2.67
C LEU A 134 14.88 9.08 2.90
N GLY A 135 14.52 9.41 4.15
CA GLY A 135 14.03 10.73 4.54
C GLY A 135 13.90 10.88 6.06
N PRO A 136 13.40 12.03 6.56
CA PRO A 136 13.37 12.34 8.00
C PRO A 136 12.67 11.29 8.87
N ASN A 137 11.63 10.64 8.34
CA ASN A 137 10.83 9.63 9.05
C ASN A 137 10.73 8.31 8.27
N LEU A 138 11.70 8.03 7.40
CA LEU A 138 11.70 6.83 6.57
C LEU A 138 13.13 6.31 6.38
N GLU A 139 13.34 5.11 6.90
CA GLU A 139 14.54 4.31 6.68
C GLU A 139 14.18 2.98 5.99
N HIS A 140 15.19 2.36 5.39
CA HIS A 140 15.04 1.07 4.71
C HIS A 140 16.22 0.14 4.98
N CYS A 141 15.95 -1.15 5.20
CA CYS A 141 16.98 -2.16 5.42
C CYS A 141 16.49 -3.55 5.00
N ILE A 142 17.35 -4.30 4.30
CA ILE A 142 17.12 -5.73 4.00
C ILE A 142 18.26 -6.61 4.53
N HIS A 143 19.11 -6.07 5.41
CA HIS A 143 20.23 -6.83 5.97
C HIS A 143 19.68 -8.02 6.80
N PRO A 144 20.34 -9.19 6.77
CA PRO A 144 19.93 -10.38 7.54
C PRO A 144 19.55 -10.10 9.01
N ASP A 145 20.33 -9.29 9.73
CA ASP A 145 20.05 -8.93 11.13
C ASP A 145 18.69 -8.24 11.33
N PHE A 146 18.32 -7.36 10.39
CA PHE A 146 17.03 -6.69 10.43
C PHE A 146 15.91 -7.66 10.06
N LEU A 147 16.09 -8.45 8.99
CA LEU A 147 15.09 -9.44 8.56
C LEU A 147 14.81 -10.49 9.65
N ALA A 148 15.84 -10.95 10.37
CA ALA A 148 15.69 -11.90 11.46
C ALA A 148 14.79 -11.37 12.58
N ASP A 149 14.98 -10.10 12.98
CA ASP A 149 14.13 -9.40 13.96
C ASP A 149 12.70 -9.23 13.43
N GLN A 150 12.55 -8.78 12.18
CA GLN A 150 11.24 -8.52 11.59
C GLN A 150 10.40 -9.79 11.40
N ILE A 151 10.99 -10.90 10.96
CA ILE A 151 10.28 -12.18 10.85
C ILE A 151 9.77 -12.63 12.22
N GLY A 152 10.61 -12.54 13.27
CA GLY A 152 10.21 -12.90 14.63
C GLY A 152 9.00 -12.08 15.10
N ARG A 153 9.05 -10.77 14.94
CA ARG A 153 7.95 -9.86 15.33
C ARG A 153 6.68 -10.06 14.48
N SER A 154 6.83 -10.33 13.19
CA SER A 154 5.69 -10.62 12.30
C SER A 154 4.98 -11.89 12.73
N LEU A 155 5.72 -12.96 13.06
CA LEU A 155 5.15 -14.20 13.60
C LEU A 155 4.39 -13.95 14.91
N GLU A 156 4.97 -13.17 15.82
CA GLU A 156 4.33 -12.79 17.09
C GLU A 156 3.03 -12.01 16.86
N ARG A 157 3.05 -10.97 16.01
CA ARG A 157 1.87 -10.15 15.72
C ARG A 157 0.76 -10.95 15.03
N LEU A 158 1.12 -11.80 14.07
CA LEU A 158 0.18 -12.69 13.37
C LEU A 158 -0.32 -13.83 14.27
N GLY A 159 0.38 -14.17 15.35
CA GLY A 159 0.04 -15.31 16.19
C GLY A 159 0.14 -16.66 15.46
N VAL A 160 1.09 -16.79 14.53
CA VAL A 160 1.31 -18.01 13.72
C VAL A 160 2.75 -18.49 13.88
N GLU A 161 2.96 -19.79 13.69
CA GLU A 161 4.32 -20.38 13.74
C GLU A 161 5.07 -20.24 12.42
N ARG A 162 4.32 -20.08 11.31
CA ARG A 162 4.87 -19.94 9.96
C ARG A 162 4.10 -18.91 9.14
N ILE A 163 4.85 -18.04 8.47
CA ILE A 163 4.35 -17.17 7.39
C ILE A 163 4.49 -17.94 6.06
N ASP A 164 3.45 -18.04 5.25
CA ASP A 164 3.49 -18.90 4.06
C ASP A 164 4.40 -18.33 2.97
N VAL A 165 4.43 -17.01 2.78
CA VAL A 165 5.35 -16.32 1.88
C VAL A 165 5.89 -15.05 2.53
N TYR A 166 7.20 -14.87 2.56
CA TYR A 166 7.84 -13.65 3.08
C TYR A 166 8.56 -12.86 1.98
N LEU A 167 8.22 -11.59 1.79
CA LEU A 167 8.79 -10.76 0.72
C LEU A 167 9.80 -9.74 1.24
N LEU A 168 10.87 -9.54 0.49
CA LEU A 168 11.69 -8.33 0.60
C LEU A 168 10.91 -7.15 0.02
N HIS A 169 10.74 -6.09 0.81
CA HIS A 169 9.83 -4.99 0.47
C HIS A 169 10.62 -3.80 -0.13
N ASN A 170 10.48 -3.59 -1.44
CA ASN A 170 11.05 -2.48 -2.21
C ASN A 170 12.58 -2.29 -2.04
N PRO A 171 13.41 -3.32 -2.22
CA PRO A 171 14.85 -3.15 -2.09
C PRO A 171 15.45 -2.22 -3.15
N GLU A 172 14.75 -1.96 -4.26
CA GLU A 172 15.18 -1.02 -5.29
C GLU A 172 15.41 0.41 -4.78
N TYR A 173 14.88 0.79 -3.61
CA TYR A 173 15.19 2.08 -2.99
C TYR A 173 16.68 2.32 -2.76
N TYR A 174 17.46 1.24 -2.68
CA TYR A 174 18.92 1.36 -2.71
C TYR A 174 19.44 1.97 -4.00
N LEU A 175 18.90 1.62 -5.16
CA LEU A 175 19.37 2.11 -6.46
C LEU A 175 19.16 3.63 -6.57
N GLY A 176 17.97 4.13 -6.22
CA GLY A 176 17.69 5.56 -6.15
C GLY A 176 18.57 6.27 -5.11
N TRP A 177 18.68 5.71 -3.90
CA TRP A 177 19.53 6.26 -2.85
C TRP A 177 21.01 6.33 -3.25
N ALA A 178 21.55 5.26 -3.83
CA ALA A 178 22.96 5.16 -4.22
C ALA A 178 23.30 6.14 -5.36
N THR A 179 22.45 6.19 -6.40
CA THR A 179 22.70 7.05 -7.56
C THR A 179 22.42 8.52 -7.26
N GLN A 180 21.30 8.83 -6.60
CA GLN A 180 20.86 10.23 -6.42
C GLN A 180 21.44 10.88 -5.17
N LYS A 181 21.62 10.14 -4.06
CA LYS A 181 22.13 10.71 -2.80
C LYS A 181 23.62 10.48 -2.57
N GLN A 182 24.15 9.36 -3.04
CA GLN A 182 25.57 9.03 -2.87
C GLN A 182 26.41 9.28 -4.12
N GLY A 183 25.78 9.54 -5.28
CA GLY A 183 26.48 9.81 -6.54
C GLY A 183 27.25 8.58 -7.08
N LEU A 184 26.82 7.37 -6.72
CA LEU A 184 27.43 6.15 -7.26
C LEU A 184 27.04 5.98 -8.74
N GLU A 185 28.00 5.52 -9.53
CA GLU A 185 27.74 5.07 -10.90
C GLU A 185 26.76 3.89 -10.91
N LEU A 186 25.86 3.88 -11.90
CA LEU A 186 24.74 2.94 -11.94
C LEU A 186 25.18 1.46 -11.92
N ASP A 187 26.27 1.12 -12.60
CA ASP A 187 26.77 -0.25 -12.62
C ASP A 187 27.34 -0.68 -11.26
N GLN A 188 27.97 0.23 -10.52
CA GLN A 188 28.44 -0.02 -9.16
C GLN A 188 27.27 -0.17 -8.20
N ALA A 189 26.25 0.70 -8.31
CA ALA A 189 25.02 0.59 -7.55
C ALA A 189 24.29 -0.72 -7.85
N ARG A 190 24.22 -1.16 -9.12
CA ARG A 190 23.61 -2.46 -9.47
C ARG A 190 24.39 -3.63 -8.89
N ALA A 191 25.72 -3.62 -8.99
CA ALA A 191 26.55 -4.68 -8.41
C ALA A 191 26.32 -4.82 -6.90
N GLU A 192 26.31 -3.71 -6.16
CA GLU A 192 26.06 -3.71 -4.73
C GLU A 192 24.60 -4.09 -4.40
N PHE A 193 23.62 -3.62 -5.18
CA PHE A 193 22.22 -4.01 -5.04
C PHE A 193 22.05 -5.53 -5.06
N TYR A 194 22.58 -6.21 -6.07
CA TYR A 194 22.45 -7.67 -6.19
C TYR A 194 23.28 -8.42 -5.15
N ARG A 195 24.41 -7.87 -4.69
CA ARG A 195 25.15 -8.43 -3.54
C ARG A 195 24.31 -8.41 -2.26
N ARG A 196 23.69 -7.26 -1.94
CA ARG A 196 22.79 -7.09 -0.78
C ARG A 196 21.58 -8.02 -0.88
N LEU A 197 20.99 -8.10 -2.08
CA LEU A 197 19.87 -8.98 -2.34
C LEU A 197 20.22 -10.46 -2.15
N LYS A 198 21.40 -10.90 -2.64
CA LYS A 198 21.89 -12.27 -2.42
C LYS A 198 22.04 -12.58 -0.93
N ALA A 199 22.63 -11.67 -0.15
CA ALA A 199 22.78 -11.85 1.30
C ALA A 199 21.42 -11.97 2.02
N ALA A 200 20.45 -11.14 1.65
CA ALA A 200 19.08 -11.20 2.16
C ALA A 200 18.40 -12.53 1.80
N MET A 201 18.47 -12.96 0.52
CA MET A 201 17.88 -14.22 0.06
C MET A 201 18.53 -15.44 0.73
N MET A 202 19.86 -15.43 0.93
CA MET A 202 20.56 -16.47 1.70
C MET A 202 20.03 -16.59 3.13
N HIS A 203 19.71 -15.47 3.77
CA HIS A 203 19.08 -15.49 5.09
C HIS A 203 17.66 -16.06 5.02
N LEU A 204 16.83 -15.60 4.08
CA LEU A 204 15.46 -16.11 3.90
C LEU A 204 15.42 -17.62 3.58
N GLU A 205 16.42 -18.16 2.88
CA GLU A 205 16.56 -19.61 2.70
C GLU A 205 16.78 -20.35 4.03
N ARG A 206 17.58 -19.79 4.96
CA ARG A 206 17.77 -20.37 6.29
C ARG A 206 16.48 -20.33 7.09
N GLU A 207 15.73 -19.24 6.97
CA GLU A 207 14.42 -19.04 7.60
C GLU A 207 13.37 -20.02 7.10
N ALA A 208 13.37 -20.29 5.79
CA ALA A 208 12.51 -21.29 5.17
C ALA A 208 12.85 -22.71 5.64
N LYS A 209 14.15 -23.05 5.66
CA LYS A 209 14.65 -24.34 6.18
C LYS A 209 14.35 -24.51 7.68
N ALA A 210 14.36 -23.42 8.46
CA ALA A 210 13.97 -23.41 9.86
C ALA A 210 12.45 -23.49 10.08
N GLY A 211 11.64 -23.46 9.01
CA GLY A 211 10.18 -23.57 9.07
C GLY A 211 9.46 -22.30 9.52
N ARG A 212 10.17 -21.20 9.80
CA ARG A 212 9.57 -19.91 10.19
C ARG A 212 8.84 -19.22 9.02
N ILE A 213 9.32 -19.46 7.80
CA ILE A 213 8.64 -19.05 6.57
C ILE A 213 8.45 -20.23 5.63
N GLY A 214 7.49 -20.11 4.70
CA GLY A 214 7.21 -21.13 3.69
C GLY A 214 8.06 -20.98 2.46
N TRP A 215 7.81 -19.89 1.77
CA TRP A 215 8.53 -19.43 0.61
C TRP A 215 9.00 -18.00 0.84
N HIS A 216 9.90 -17.53 0.00
CA HIS A 216 10.26 -16.12 -0.03
C HIS A 216 10.15 -15.52 -1.42
N GLY A 217 10.29 -14.20 -1.48
CA GLY A 217 10.11 -13.47 -2.73
C GLY A 217 10.51 -12.02 -2.62
N LEU A 218 10.14 -11.27 -3.66
CA LEU A 218 10.47 -9.88 -3.83
C LEU A 218 9.21 -9.06 -4.14
N SER A 219 8.99 -7.97 -3.42
CA SER A 219 8.02 -6.94 -3.76
C SER A 219 8.76 -5.74 -4.31
N SER A 220 8.55 -5.39 -5.57
CA SER A 220 9.24 -4.29 -6.23
C SER A 220 8.29 -3.58 -7.18
N ASN A 221 8.34 -2.26 -7.18
CA ASN A 221 7.53 -1.43 -8.06
C ASN A 221 8.11 -1.32 -9.48
N THR A 222 9.38 -1.69 -9.66
CA THR A 222 10.15 -1.38 -10.87
C THR A 222 10.43 -2.60 -11.76
N MET A 223 10.00 -3.81 -11.36
CA MET A 223 10.19 -5.03 -12.18
C MET A 223 9.45 -4.96 -13.53
N GLY A 224 8.39 -4.15 -13.63
CA GLY A 224 7.69 -3.87 -14.88
C GLY A 224 8.30 -2.73 -15.71
N HIS A 225 9.34 -2.04 -15.23
CA HIS A 225 9.92 -0.89 -15.92
C HIS A 225 10.84 -1.32 -17.08
N ARG A 226 11.29 -0.35 -17.88
CA ARG A 226 12.24 -0.58 -18.97
C ARG A 226 13.66 -0.76 -18.40
N PRO A 227 14.55 -1.53 -19.04
CA PRO A 227 15.92 -1.76 -18.54
C PRO A 227 16.77 -0.50 -18.35
N ALA A 228 16.44 0.58 -19.07
CA ALA A 228 17.10 1.87 -18.95
C ALA A 228 16.73 2.65 -17.67
N ASP A 229 15.67 2.25 -16.98
CA ASP A 229 15.32 2.84 -15.69
C ASP A 229 16.44 2.54 -14.67
N PRO A 230 17.01 3.58 -14.01
CA PRO A 230 18.06 3.40 -13.00
C PRO A 230 17.64 2.50 -11.83
N GLU A 231 16.35 2.47 -11.49
CA GLU A 231 15.80 1.66 -10.39
C GLU A 231 15.24 0.31 -10.87
N PHE A 232 15.41 -0.04 -12.15
CA PHE A 232 14.94 -1.31 -12.70
C PHE A 232 15.54 -2.52 -11.98
N VAL A 233 14.67 -3.41 -11.48
CA VAL A 233 15.05 -4.72 -10.95
C VAL A 233 14.81 -5.80 -11.99
N SER A 234 15.89 -6.48 -12.40
CA SER A 234 15.82 -7.57 -13.36
C SER A 234 15.41 -8.87 -12.69
N LEU A 235 14.22 -9.38 -13.00
CA LEU A 235 13.77 -10.69 -12.53
C LEU A 235 14.77 -11.79 -12.91
N SER A 236 15.37 -11.71 -14.10
CA SER A 236 16.37 -12.70 -14.53
C SER A 236 17.58 -12.80 -13.61
N GLN A 237 18.08 -11.67 -13.13
CA GLN A 237 19.18 -11.64 -12.19
C GLN A 237 18.74 -12.16 -10.82
N VAL A 238 17.52 -11.82 -10.37
CA VAL A 238 16.96 -12.35 -9.12
C VAL A 238 16.80 -13.88 -9.18
N CYS A 239 16.33 -14.43 -10.30
CA CYS A 239 16.23 -15.88 -10.49
C CYS A 239 17.61 -16.54 -10.47
N ALA A 240 18.61 -15.98 -11.16
CA ALA A 240 19.98 -16.49 -11.14
C ALA A 240 20.55 -16.48 -9.71
N LEU A 241 20.28 -15.42 -8.92
CA LEU A 241 20.64 -15.39 -7.50
C LEU A 241 19.98 -16.50 -6.70
N ALA A 242 18.73 -16.87 -6.99
CA ALA A 242 18.04 -17.96 -6.31
C ALA A 242 18.61 -19.34 -6.70
N GLU A 243 18.90 -19.55 -7.98
CA GLU A 243 19.53 -20.77 -8.51
C GLU A 243 20.91 -21.00 -7.88
N ASP A 244 21.70 -19.93 -7.69
CA ASP A 244 22.99 -19.94 -6.99
C ASP A 244 22.89 -20.42 -5.52
N LEU A 245 21.71 -20.34 -4.88
CA LEU A 245 21.52 -20.82 -3.50
C LEU A 245 21.36 -22.34 -3.43
N GLY A 246 21.19 -22.99 -4.58
CA GLY A 246 21.13 -24.43 -4.73
C GLY A 246 19.78 -24.94 -5.26
N PRO A 247 19.75 -26.20 -5.72
CA PRO A 247 18.53 -26.84 -6.18
C PRO A 247 17.49 -26.89 -5.04
N GLY A 248 16.23 -26.63 -5.38
CA GLY A 248 15.15 -26.63 -4.40
C GLY A 248 15.10 -25.39 -3.50
N HIS A 249 15.68 -24.26 -3.94
CA HIS A 249 15.48 -22.97 -3.27
C HIS A 249 14.00 -22.61 -3.10
N HIS A 250 13.71 -21.80 -2.09
CA HIS A 250 12.36 -21.37 -1.68
C HIS A 250 11.95 -20.01 -2.27
N PHE A 251 12.71 -19.44 -3.21
CA PHE A 251 12.26 -18.25 -3.96
C PHE A 251 11.05 -18.58 -4.85
N LEU A 252 9.87 -18.06 -4.53
CA LEU A 252 8.61 -18.37 -5.20
C LEU A 252 7.93 -17.14 -5.81
N ALA A 253 7.99 -15.99 -5.15
CA ALA A 253 7.03 -14.92 -5.37
C ALA A 253 7.66 -13.61 -5.85
N ALA A 254 6.98 -12.96 -6.78
CA ALA A 254 7.27 -11.61 -7.22
C ALA A 254 5.99 -10.76 -7.13
N GLN A 255 6.01 -9.69 -6.35
CA GLN A 255 4.92 -8.74 -6.23
C GLN A 255 5.26 -7.47 -7.02
N THR A 256 4.43 -7.12 -8.00
CA THR A 256 4.67 -5.98 -8.90
C THR A 256 3.36 -5.30 -9.30
N PRO A 257 3.38 -3.99 -9.63
CA PRO A 257 2.22 -3.29 -10.17
C PRO A 257 1.82 -3.82 -11.54
N LEU A 258 0.50 -3.89 -11.76
CA LEU A 258 -0.12 -4.05 -13.08
C LEU A 258 -1.54 -3.51 -13.01
N ASN A 259 -1.83 -2.51 -13.84
CA ASN A 259 -3.18 -1.94 -13.97
C ASN A 259 -3.32 -1.25 -15.34
N LEU A 260 -4.47 -0.62 -15.58
CA LEU A 260 -4.79 -0.02 -16.89
C LEU A 260 -3.87 1.12 -17.32
N LEU A 261 -3.11 1.74 -16.41
CA LEU A 261 -2.13 2.79 -16.71
C LEU A 261 -0.67 2.35 -16.53
N GLU A 262 -0.43 1.26 -15.78
CA GLU A 262 0.88 0.65 -15.58
C GLU A 262 0.95 -0.74 -16.25
N PRO A 263 0.94 -0.85 -17.59
CA PRO A 263 0.97 -2.14 -18.29
C PRO A 263 2.36 -2.78 -18.33
N GLY A 264 3.39 -2.10 -17.82
CA GLY A 264 4.81 -2.41 -18.06
C GLY A 264 5.20 -3.86 -17.81
N ALA A 265 4.73 -4.47 -16.71
CA ALA A 265 5.00 -5.87 -16.39
C ALA A 265 4.53 -6.86 -17.47
N ALA A 266 3.49 -6.50 -18.24
CA ALA A 266 2.93 -7.33 -19.30
C ALA A 266 3.53 -7.06 -20.68
N VAL A 267 4.06 -5.86 -20.94
CA VAL A 267 4.42 -5.41 -22.31
C VAL A 267 5.88 -5.05 -22.50
N ASN A 268 6.56 -4.60 -21.45
CA ASN A 268 7.96 -4.20 -21.58
C ASN A 268 8.81 -5.47 -21.73
N VAL A 269 9.44 -5.61 -22.89
CA VAL A 269 10.49 -6.60 -23.10
C VAL A 269 11.72 -6.16 -22.32
N ASN A 270 11.82 -6.68 -21.10
CA ASN A 270 12.82 -6.25 -20.12
C ASN A 270 13.61 -7.42 -19.51
N GLN A 271 13.38 -8.64 -19.99
CA GLN A 271 14.11 -9.84 -19.62
C GLN A 271 14.86 -10.44 -20.84
N PRO A 272 15.89 -11.28 -20.62
CA PRO A 272 16.60 -11.95 -21.70
C PRO A 272 15.69 -12.76 -22.64
N GLY A 273 16.14 -12.98 -23.88
CA GLY A 273 15.38 -13.76 -24.86
C GLY A 273 14.09 -13.09 -25.35
N GLY A 274 13.99 -11.77 -25.23
CA GLY A 274 12.82 -11.02 -25.69
C GLY A 274 11.59 -11.17 -24.79
N GLN A 275 11.77 -11.62 -23.55
CA GLN A 275 10.67 -11.86 -22.61
C GLN A 275 10.26 -10.59 -21.86
N THR A 276 8.98 -10.53 -21.49
CA THR A 276 8.47 -9.59 -20.49
C THR A 276 8.64 -10.16 -19.09
N PHE A 277 8.47 -9.33 -18.06
CA PHE A 277 8.46 -9.78 -16.67
C PHE A 277 7.48 -10.96 -16.46
N LEU A 278 6.23 -10.82 -16.90
CA LEU A 278 5.22 -11.88 -16.74
C LEU A 278 5.56 -13.15 -17.52
N GLY A 279 6.12 -13.00 -18.73
CA GLY A 279 6.56 -14.13 -19.55
C GLY A 279 7.63 -14.95 -18.83
N MET A 280 8.66 -14.28 -18.30
CA MET A 280 9.72 -14.93 -17.55
C MET A 280 9.22 -15.54 -16.24
N ALA A 281 8.42 -14.80 -15.45
CA ALA A 281 7.88 -15.30 -14.19
C ALA A 281 7.05 -16.57 -14.39
N HIS A 282 6.24 -16.62 -15.46
CA HIS A 282 5.48 -17.81 -15.82
C HIS A 282 6.38 -18.98 -16.22
N ALA A 283 7.41 -18.74 -17.04
CA ALA A 283 8.37 -19.78 -17.45
C ALA A 283 9.13 -20.38 -16.25
N GLN A 284 9.41 -19.57 -15.23
CA GLN A 284 10.07 -19.98 -13.98
C GLN A 284 9.10 -20.57 -12.93
N GLY A 285 7.80 -20.66 -13.24
CA GLY A 285 6.78 -21.15 -12.31
C GLY A 285 6.66 -20.28 -11.04
N LEU A 286 6.94 -18.97 -11.13
CA LEU A 286 6.82 -18.05 -10.02
C LEU A 286 5.36 -17.66 -9.77
N ALA A 287 5.07 -17.33 -8.52
CA ALA A 287 3.82 -16.70 -8.12
C ALA A 287 3.92 -15.19 -8.37
N VAL A 288 3.03 -14.63 -9.20
CA VAL A 288 2.96 -13.18 -9.41
C VAL A 288 1.78 -12.61 -8.65
N LEU A 289 2.08 -11.70 -7.72
CA LEU A 289 1.09 -10.97 -6.94
C LEU A 289 0.99 -9.54 -7.46
N ILE A 290 -0.20 -9.12 -7.87
CA ILE A 290 -0.40 -7.76 -8.41
C ILE A 290 -0.79 -6.81 -7.29
N ASN A 291 0.08 -5.87 -6.96
CA ASN A 291 -0.28 -4.74 -6.10
C ASN A 291 -0.76 -3.54 -6.93
N ARG A 292 -1.37 -2.56 -6.26
CA ARG A 292 -1.90 -1.33 -6.89
C ARG A 292 -2.82 -1.58 -8.11
N PRO A 293 -3.74 -2.56 -8.10
CA PRO A 293 -4.62 -2.79 -9.25
C PRO A 293 -5.52 -1.59 -9.57
N LEU A 294 -5.81 -0.75 -8.57
CA LEU A 294 -6.69 0.41 -8.70
C LEU A 294 -6.06 1.75 -8.30
N ASN A 295 -4.79 1.76 -7.91
CA ASN A 295 -4.07 2.93 -7.43
C ASN A 295 -2.87 3.13 -8.36
N ALA A 296 -3.18 3.53 -9.59
CA ALA A 296 -2.20 3.59 -10.65
C ALA A 296 -1.24 4.76 -10.44
N MET A 297 0.04 4.55 -10.75
CA MET A 297 1.02 5.62 -10.87
C MET A 297 1.17 6.00 -12.33
N THR A 298 1.02 7.29 -12.63
CA THR A 298 1.29 7.83 -13.96
C THR A 298 2.80 8.05 -14.15
N PRO A 299 3.29 8.19 -15.40
CA PRO A 299 4.71 8.38 -15.67
C PRO A 299 5.35 9.61 -15.00
N ASP A 300 4.56 10.64 -14.73
CA ASP A 300 4.92 11.87 -14.01
C ASP A 300 4.84 11.72 -12.47
N GLY A 301 4.53 10.52 -11.97
CA GLY A 301 4.51 10.22 -10.53
C GLY A 301 3.22 10.63 -9.81
N HIS A 302 2.14 10.89 -10.54
CA HIS A 302 0.83 11.18 -9.93
C HIS A 302 0.02 9.89 -9.69
N LEU A 303 -0.72 9.90 -8.58
CA LEU A 303 -1.61 8.79 -8.24
C LEU A 303 -2.97 8.98 -8.88
N VAL A 304 -3.41 7.98 -9.64
CA VAL A 304 -4.72 7.93 -10.29
C VAL A 304 -5.51 6.74 -9.77
N ARG A 305 -6.69 7.02 -9.20
CA ARG A 305 -7.60 5.99 -8.70
C ARG A 305 -8.44 5.44 -9.85
N LEU A 306 -8.27 4.17 -10.20
CA LEU A 306 -9.07 3.45 -11.21
C LEU A 306 -10.37 2.90 -10.61
N ALA A 307 -11.08 3.73 -9.86
CA ALA A 307 -12.38 3.39 -9.30
C ALA A 307 -13.27 4.61 -9.33
N GLN A 308 -14.50 4.44 -9.80
CA GLN A 308 -15.49 5.51 -9.74
C GLN A 308 -16.03 5.58 -8.31
N GLY A 309 -15.89 6.75 -7.68
CA GLY A 309 -16.60 7.09 -6.46
C GLY A 309 -18.01 7.59 -6.75
N PRO A 310 -18.84 7.85 -5.73
CA PRO A 310 -20.06 8.60 -5.93
C PRO A 310 -19.75 9.94 -6.59
N ALA A 311 -20.66 10.44 -7.43
CA ALA A 311 -20.53 11.77 -8.00
C ALA A 311 -20.51 12.80 -6.86
N VAL A 312 -19.39 13.51 -6.70
CA VAL A 312 -19.25 14.60 -5.73
C VAL A 312 -19.35 15.91 -6.49
N ALA A 313 -20.27 16.78 -6.06
CA ALA A 313 -20.37 18.12 -6.61
C ALA A 313 -19.12 18.92 -6.24
N ALA A 314 -18.55 19.63 -7.21
CA ALA A 314 -17.50 20.60 -6.93
C ALA A 314 -18.02 21.68 -5.96
N PRO A 315 -17.15 22.25 -5.10
CA PRO A 315 -17.55 23.33 -4.23
C PRO A 315 -18.04 24.54 -5.06
N PRO A 316 -18.91 25.40 -4.50
CA PRO A 316 -19.32 26.64 -5.17
C PRO A 316 -18.11 27.49 -5.58
N PRO A 317 -18.19 28.23 -6.70
CA PRO A 317 -17.16 29.20 -7.06
C PRO A 317 -16.88 30.17 -5.91
N GLY A 318 -15.61 30.41 -5.61
CA GLY A 318 -15.19 31.30 -4.51
C GLY A 318 -15.13 30.65 -3.13
N ALA A 319 -15.82 29.52 -2.88
CA ALA A 319 -15.94 28.94 -1.53
C ALA A 319 -14.60 28.67 -0.81
N ILE A 320 -13.57 28.21 -1.55
CA ILE A 320 -12.23 27.99 -0.99
C ILE A 320 -11.51 29.32 -0.72
N VAL A 321 -11.63 30.29 -1.63
CA VAL A 321 -11.01 31.62 -1.48
C VAL A 321 -11.64 32.38 -0.31
N ASP A 322 -12.96 32.35 -0.21
CA ASP A 322 -13.71 32.97 0.89
C ASP A 322 -13.40 32.28 2.22
N GLY A 323 -13.34 30.95 2.24
CA GLY A 323 -12.95 30.19 3.44
C GLY A 323 -11.51 30.45 3.88
N LEU A 324 -10.58 30.63 2.94
CA LEU A 324 -9.19 31.04 3.25
C LEU A 324 -9.15 32.45 3.85
N ALA A 325 -9.92 33.39 3.30
CA ALA A 325 -10.00 34.75 3.82
C ALA A 325 -10.61 34.80 5.23
N GLU A 326 -11.68 34.03 5.48
CA GLU A 326 -12.29 33.90 6.80
C GLU A 326 -11.31 33.29 7.81
N LEU A 327 -10.64 32.18 7.44
CA LEU A 327 -9.66 31.53 8.30
C LEU A 327 -8.51 32.48 8.65
N ALA A 328 -7.98 33.22 7.67
CA ALA A 328 -6.93 34.21 7.90
C ALA A 328 -7.36 35.33 8.86
N ALA A 329 -8.62 35.80 8.74
CA ALA A 329 -9.16 36.81 9.65
C ALA A 329 -9.30 36.27 11.09
N LEU A 330 -9.75 35.02 11.24
CA LEU A 330 -9.83 34.34 12.54
C LEU A 330 -8.45 34.06 13.14
N GLU A 331 -7.45 33.70 12.32
CA GLU A 331 -6.07 33.53 12.76
C GLU A 331 -5.48 34.86 13.27
N ALA A 332 -5.70 35.97 12.56
CA ALA A 332 -5.28 37.30 12.98
C ALA A 332 -5.96 37.74 14.29
N GLN A 333 -7.28 37.54 14.40
CA GLN A 333 -8.03 37.77 15.64
C GLN A 333 -7.47 36.93 16.80
N GLY A 334 -7.11 35.68 16.53
CA GLY A 334 -6.51 34.78 17.51
C GLY A 334 -5.17 35.27 18.04
N GLN A 335 -4.32 35.84 17.17
CA GLN A 335 -3.06 36.43 17.60
C GLN A 335 -3.27 37.57 18.60
N GLU A 336 -4.21 38.47 18.33
CA GLU A 336 -4.54 39.58 19.22
C GLU A 336 -5.14 39.09 20.55
N LEU A 337 -6.11 38.16 20.49
CA LEU A 337 -6.78 37.62 21.68
C LEU A 337 -5.84 36.84 22.61
N LEU A 338 -4.88 36.13 22.04
CA LEU A 338 -3.98 35.25 22.79
C LEU A 338 -2.66 35.93 23.20
N ALA A 339 -2.30 37.06 22.58
CA ALA A 339 -1.07 37.79 22.91
C ALA A 339 -0.91 38.11 24.41
N PRO A 340 -1.93 38.57 25.15
CA PRO A 340 -1.79 38.82 26.60
C PRO A 340 -1.50 37.55 27.40
N LEU A 341 -2.08 36.41 27.01
CA LEU A 341 -1.84 35.12 27.68
C LEU A 341 -0.41 34.63 27.43
N ALA A 342 0.12 34.82 26.23
CA ALA A 342 1.50 34.50 25.90
C ALA A 342 2.50 35.42 26.64
N GLN A 343 2.23 36.74 26.68
CA GLN A 343 3.05 37.71 27.42
C GLN A 343 3.09 37.41 28.93
N ALA A 344 1.99 36.91 29.49
CA ALA A 344 1.91 36.48 30.87
C ALA A 344 2.53 35.09 31.15
N GLY A 345 3.13 34.44 30.14
CA GLY A 345 3.73 33.10 30.27
C GLY A 345 2.72 31.96 30.48
N ARG A 346 1.43 32.21 30.22
CA ARG A 346 0.34 31.23 30.41
C ARG A 346 0.07 30.39 29.17
N LEU A 347 0.52 30.85 28.00
CA LEU A 347 0.40 30.16 26.72
C LEU A 347 1.80 29.90 26.14
N PRO A 348 2.10 28.68 25.68
CA PRO A 348 3.37 28.39 24.99
C PRO A 348 3.47 29.20 23.69
N ALA A 349 4.66 29.75 23.40
CA ALA A 349 4.91 30.56 22.20
C ALA A 349 4.64 29.79 20.91
N GLU A 350 4.84 28.48 20.94
CA GLU A 350 4.57 27.55 19.85
C GLU A 350 3.08 27.55 19.46
N ALA A 351 2.16 27.83 20.37
CA ALA A 351 0.72 27.86 20.06
C ALA A 351 0.37 29.07 19.18
N LEU A 352 0.97 30.24 19.44
CA LEU A 352 0.83 31.40 18.56
C LEU A 352 1.49 31.16 17.20
N ALA A 353 2.67 30.52 17.18
CA ALA A 353 3.35 30.17 15.94
C ALA A 353 2.60 29.11 15.11
N ALA A 354 1.78 28.27 15.76
CA ALA A 354 0.98 27.25 15.10
C ALA A 354 -0.29 27.80 14.43
N LEU A 355 -0.76 29.01 14.81
CA LEU A 355 -1.99 29.61 14.27
C LEU A 355 -1.94 29.86 12.76
N PRO A 356 -0.92 30.53 12.18
CA PRO A 356 -0.95 30.90 10.77
C PRO A 356 -0.88 29.66 9.87
N ALA A 357 -1.98 29.32 9.22
CA ALA A 357 -2.08 28.22 8.26
C ALA A 357 -2.77 28.64 6.96
N ALA A 358 -3.67 29.63 7.02
CA ALA A 358 -4.43 30.12 5.87
C ALA A 358 -3.54 30.63 4.74
N GLU A 359 -2.51 31.42 5.03
CA GLU A 359 -1.62 31.96 4.00
C GLU A 359 -0.86 30.87 3.26
N GLY A 360 -0.29 29.91 4.00
CA GLY A 360 0.44 28.77 3.42
C GLY A 360 -0.46 27.89 2.57
N LEU A 361 -1.68 27.61 3.05
CA LEU A 361 -2.67 26.86 2.28
C LEU A 361 -3.14 27.64 1.04
N GLY A 362 -3.31 28.96 1.16
CA GLY A 362 -3.74 29.85 0.09
C GLY A 362 -2.82 29.87 -1.12
N ARG A 363 -1.52 29.62 -0.93
CA ARG A 363 -0.52 29.53 -2.01
C ARG A 363 -0.52 28.19 -2.75
N HIS A 364 -1.14 27.15 -2.20
CA HIS A 364 -0.93 25.77 -2.66
C HIS A 364 -2.19 24.91 -2.79
N TRP A 365 -3.37 25.39 -2.36
CA TRP A 365 -4.59 24.57 -2.30
C TRP A 365 -5.02 23.97 -3.64
N ASP A 366 -4.65 24.56 -4.77
CA ASP A 366 -4.96 24.16 -6.14
C ASP A 366 -3.84 23.35 -6.82
N SER A 367 -2.72 23.13 -6.11
CA SER A 367 -1.49 22.55 -6.65
C SER A 367 -1.22 21.12 -6.19
N PHE A 368 -2.13 20.51 -5.42
CA PHE A 368 -1.95 19.14 -4.98
C PHE A 368 -2.17 18.18 -6.16
N SER A 369 -1.35 17.14 -6.22
CA SER A 369 -1.45 16.05 -7.21
C SER A 369 -2.74 15.22 -7.08
N GLY A 370 -3.48 15.38 -5.98
CA GLY A 370 -4.79 14.77 -5.81
C GLY A 370 -5.24 14.70 -4.35
N LEU A 371 -6.36 14.00 -4.14
CA LEU A 371 -7.01 13.85 -2.84
C LEU A 371 -6.10 13.24 -1.76
N GLU A 372 -5.19 12.34 -2.12
CA GLU A 372 -4.28 11.71 -1.14
C GLU A 372 -3.20 12.66 -0.62
N GLN A 373 -2.62 13.49 -1.50
CA GLN A 373 -1.66 14.50 -1.07
C GLN A 373 -2.36 15.54 -0.19
N TRP A 374 -3.57 15.96 -0.58
CA TRP A 374 -4.39 16.85 0.24
C TRP A 374 -4.68 16.24 1.62
N ALA A 375 -5.16 14.99 1.68
CA ALA A 375 -5.43 14.32 2.96
C ALA A 375 -4.17 14.22 3.85
N THR A 376 -3.00 14.00 3.26
CA THR A 376 -1.72 13.96 3.98
C THR A 376 -1.40 15.31 4.62
N ILE A 377 -1.61 16.41 3.89
CA ILE A 377 -1.38 17.77 4.41
C ILE A 377 -2.44 18.11 5.47
N ARG A 378 -3.72 17.83 5.19
CA ARG A 378 -4.83 18.08 6.11
C ARG A 378 -4.65 17.34 7.43
N ASP A 379 -4.38 16.04 7.40
CA ASP A 379 -4.37 15.19 8.59
C ASP A 379 -2.98 15.13 9.25
N GLY A 380 -1.90 15.32 8.49
CA GLY A 380 -0.53 15.28 8.99
C GLY A 380 0.04 16.63 9.42
N TYR A 381 -0.53 17.75 8.95
CA TYR A 381 0.00 19.08 9.23
C TYR A 381 -1.07 20.04 9.77
N LEU A 382 -2.19 20.24 9.07
CA LEU A 382 -3.17 21.26 9.44
C LEU A 382 -3.96 20.90 10.71
N ARG A 383 -4.54 19.69 10.75
CA ARG A 383 -5.35 19.23 11.89
C ARG A 383 -4.56 19.11 13.20
N PRO A 384 -3.34 18.54 13.23
CA PRO A 384 -2.53 18.49 14.45
C PRO A 384 -2.18 19.88 14.99
N ARG A 385 -1.89 20.85 14.11
CA ARG A 385 -1.63 22.24 14.51
C ARG A 385 -2.84 22.88 15.16
N LEU A 386 -4.03 22.75 14.54
CA LEU A 386 -5.27 23.27 15.11
C LEU A 386 -5.60 22.62 16.45
N GLU A 387 -5.42 21.30 16.58
CA GLU A 387 -5.63 20.59 17.84
C GLU A 387 -4.64 21.02 18.92
N PHE A 388 -3.38 21.25 18.57
CA PHE A 388 -2.39 21.79 19.50
C PHE A 388 -2.78 23.18 20.02
N VAL A 389 -3.21 24.09 19.14
CA VAL A 389 -3.74 25.41 19.54
C VAL A 389 -4.94 25.23 20.48
N ARG A 390 -5.89 24.37 20.12
CA ARG A 390 -7.09 24.10 20.93
C ARG A 390 -6.75 23.63 22.34
N GLN A 391 -5.81 22.69 22.47
CA GLN A 391 -5.38 22.16 23.76
C GLN A 391 -4.60 23.19 24.59
N ALA A 392 -3.70 23.95 23.95
CA ALA A 392 -2.93 25.00 24.62
C ALA A 392 -3.84 26.11 25.16
N VAL A 393 -4.80 26.57 24.34
CA VAL A 393 -5.77 27.59 24.71
C VAL A 393 -6.69 27.11 25.82
N ALA A 394 -7.20 25.86 25.74
CA ALA A 394 -8.05 25.29 26.78
C ALA A 394 -7.36 25.23 28.16
N ARG A 395 -6.05 24.99 28.21
CA ARG A 395 -5.26 25.00 29.45
C ARG A 395 -4.98 26.42 29.95
N ALA A 396 -4.78 27.37 29.03
CA ALA A 396 -4.32 28.72 29.36
C ALA A 396 -5.45 29.69 29.71
N ALA A 397 -6.58 29.63 28.99
CA ALA A 397 -7.58 30.70 28.95
C ALA A 397 -8.71 30.56 30.00
N GLY A 398 -8.91 29.37 30.59
CA GLY A 398 -10.06 29.12 31.48
C GLY A 398 -11.41 29.37 30.79
N ASP A 399 -12.45 29.76 31.54
CA ASP A 399 -13.81 30.01 31.02
C ASP A 399 -14.00 31.39 30.35
N ALA A 400 -12.99 31.91 29.65
CA ALA A 400 -13.10 33.19 28.94
C ALA A 400 -14.06 33.05 27.73
N PRO A 401 -15.28 33.64 27.73
CA PRO A 401 -16.28 33.34 26.71
C PRO A 401 -15.87 33.77 25.30
N ALA A 402 -15.14 34.88 25.18
CA ALA A 402 -14.65 35.39 23.90
C ALA A 402 -13.64 34.44 23.24
N VAL A 403 -12.77 33.80 24.04
CA VAL A 403 -11.79 32.83 23.55
C VAL A 403 -12.49 31.53 23.14
N GLY A 404 -13.47 31.08 23.92
CA GLY A 404 -14.29 29.92 23.57
C GLY A 404 -15.03 30.09 22.24
N GLN A 405 -15.72 31.23 22.06
CA GLN A 405 -16.43 31.55 20.82
C GLN A 405 -15.49 31.67 19.61
N TRP A 406 -14.35 32.33 19.77
CA TRP A 406 -13.34 32.41 18.72
C TRP A 406 -12.82 31.02 18.31
N LEU A 407 -12.49 30.17 19.29
CA LEU A 407 -11.95 28.84 19.04
C LEU A 407 -12.96 27.92 18.34
N GLU A 408 -14.24 28.04 18.69
CA GLU A 408 -15.33 27.36 17.99
C GLU A 408 -15.45 27.82 16.53
N ARG A 409 -15.45 29.13 16.29
CA ARG A 409 -15.51 29.70 14.93
C ARG A 409 -14.29 29.30 14.08
N LEU A 410 -13.09 29.32 14.68
CA LEU A 410 -11.86 28.86 14.02
C LEU A 410 -11.99 27.39 13.59
N GLY A 411 -12.49 26.52 14.48
CA GLY A 411 -12.71 25.11 14.17
C GLY A 411 -13.76 24.88 13.08
N GLN A 412 -14.86 25.63 13.10
CA GLN A 412 -15.92 25.57 12.08
C GLN A 412 -15.40 26.04 10.71
N SER A 413 -14.73 27.20 10.65
CA SER A 413 -14.18 27.75 9.41
C SER A 413 -13.11 26.84 8.80
N ALA A 414 -12.19 26.32 9.62
CA ALA A 414 -11.20 25.33 9.18
C ALA A 414 -11.86 24.05 8.64
N THR A 415 -12.91 23.56 9.31
CA THR A 415 -13.64 22.36 8.87
C THR A 415 -14.35 22.59 7.54
N ALA A 416 -15.04 23.73 7.39
CA ALA A 416 -15.73 24.10 6.16
C ALA A 416 -14.76 24.25 4.98
N LEU A 417 -13.62 24.92 5.20
CA LEU A 417 -12.55 25.06 4.20
C LEU A 417 -12.00 23.68 3.79
N HIS A 418 -11.71 22.81 4.75
CA HIS A 418 -11.23 21.46 4.45
C HIS A 418 -12.25 20.65 3.63
N GLN A 419 -13.54 20.76 3.96
CA GLN A 419 -14.62 20.10 3.20
C GLN A 419 -14.74 20.65 1.77
N ALA A 420 -14.57 21.96 1.57
CA ALA A 420 -14.58 22.55 0.23
C ALA A 420 -13.41 22.04 -0.63
N ILE A 421 -12.19 21.97 -0.05
CA ILE A 421 -11.02 21.42 -0.73
C ILE A 421 -11.20 19.91 -0.99
N ASP A 422 -11.75 19.16 -0.02
CA ASP A 422 -12.09 17.74 -0.22
C ASP A 422 -13.04 17.54 -1.41
N ALA A 423 -14.12 18.34 -1.48
CA ALA A 423 -15.09 18.27 -2.56
C ALA A 423 -14.46 18.58 -3.93
N LEU A 424 -13.54 19.55 -4.00
CA LEU A 424 -12.82 19.87 -5.23
C LEU A 424 -12.02 18.67 -5.74
N TYR A 425 -11.13 18.12 -4.90
CA TYR A 425 -10.27 17.01 -5.31
C TYR A 425 -11.05 15.72 -5.54
N GLN A 426 -12.17 15.51 -4.84
CA GLN A 426 -13.09 14.40 -5.12
C GLN A 426 -13.78 14.57 -6.50
N ALA A 427 -14.26 15.77 -6.82
CA ALA A 427 -14.88 16.05 -8.11
C ALA A 427 -13.87 15.90 -9.27
N MET A 428 -12.64 16.37 -9.09
CA MET A 428 -11.55 16.19 -10.06
C MET A 428 -11.24 14.71 -10.30
N ALA A 429 -11.07 13.93 -9.22
CA ALA A 429 -10.80 12.50 -9.30
C ALA A 429 -11.97 11.73 -9.96
N ALA A 430 -13.22 12.10 -9.66
CA ALA A 430 -14.40 11.49 -10.28
C ALA A 430 -14.47 11.76 -11.79
N LYS A 431 -14.24 13.01 -12.21
CA LYS A 431 -14.18 13.40 -13.63
C LYS A 431 -13.10 12.63 -14.38
N GLN A 432 -11.92 12.51 -13.77
CA GLN A 432 -10.78 11.79 -14.31
C GLN A 432 -11.09 10.29 -14.48
N ALA A 433 -11.63 9.64 -13.44
CA ALA A 433 -12.04 8.24 -13.51
C ALA A 433 -13.12 8.01 -14.58
N GLN A 434 -14.06 8.95 -14.77
CA GLN A 434 -15.06 8.88 -15.82
C GLN A 434 -14.44 8.98 -17.22
N GLN A 435 -13.46 9.86 -17.42
CA GLN A 435 -12.74 9.99 -18.69
C GLN A 435 -11.98 8.70 -19.04
N ILE A 436 -11.26 8.12 -18.07
CA ILE A 436 -10.55 6.85 -18.26
C ILE A 436 -11.55 5.73 -18.58
N ALA A 437 -12.66 5.63 -17.85
CA ALA A 437 -13.68 4.62 -18.09
C ALA A 437 -14.30 4.75 -19.49
N LYS A 438 -14.62 5.98 -19.91
CA LYS A 438 -15.17 6.26 -21.25
C LYS A 438 -14.17 5.87 -22.34
N GLY A 439 -12.93 6.35 -22.25
CA GLY A 439 -11.88 6.05 -23.23
C GLY A 439 -11.55 4.56 -23.30
N PHE A 440 -11.61 3.86 -22.16
CA PHE A 440 -11.46 2.41 -22.13
C PHE A 440 -12.64 1.71 -22.82
N GLY A 441 -13.88 2.08 -22.48
CA GLY A 441 -15.08 1.45 -23.02
C GLY A 441 -15.22 1.61 -24.53
N GLU A 442 -14.87 2.76 -25.08
CA GLU A 442 -14.87 3.03 -26.53
C GLU A 442 -13.88 2.13 -27.30
N ARG A 443 -12.80 1.70 -26.66
CA ARG A 443 -11.69 0.96 -27.31
C ARG A 443 -11.70 -0.54 -27.00
N PHE A 444 -12.21 -0.92 -25.83
CA PHE A 444 -12.03 -2.25 -25.25
C PHE A 444 -13.33 -2.81 -24.66
N GLY A 445 -14.46 -2.58 -25.35
CA GLY A 445 -15.80 -3.02 -24.94
C GLY A 445 -15.90 -4.43 -24.34
N PRO A 446 -15.28 -5.49 -24.92
CA PRO A 446 -15.33 -6.85 -24.36
C PRO A 446 -14.71 -7.01 -22.97
N TRP A 447 -13.85 -6.08 -22.56
CA TRP A 447 -13.19 -6.05 -21.26
C TRP A 447 -13.93 -5.25 -20.21
N VAL A 448 -14.91 -4.43 -20.62
CA VAL A 448 -15.73 -3.62 -19.73
C VAL A 448 -16.61 -4.56 -18.90
N ALA A 449 -16.62 -4.34 -17.59
CA ALA A 449 -17.54 -5.05 -16.70
C ALA A 449 -19.01 -4.78 -17.09
N ALA A 450 -19.92 -5.73 -16.86
CA ALA A 450 -21.31 -5.63 -17.32
C ALA A 450 -22.07 -4.43 -16.72
N ASP A 451 -21.65 -3.93 -15.55
CA ASP A 451 -22.17 -2.73 -14.90
C ASP A 451 -21.38 -1.44 -15.26
N GLY A 452 -20.38 -1.54 -16.14
CA GLY A 452 -19.56 -0.42 -16.60
C GLY A 452 -18.50 0.07 -15.61
N GLY A 453 -18.32 -0.61 -14.46
CA GLY A 453 -17.43 -0.14 -13.41
C GLY A 453 -15.95 -0.18 -13.79
N LEU A 454 -15.26 0.97 -13.70
CA LEU A 454 -13.82 1.07 -13.97
C LEU A 454 -12.99 0.14 -13.06
N ALA A 455 -13.36 0.05 -11.78
CA ALA A 455 -12.67 -0.79 -10.81
C ALA A 455 -12.73 -2.27 -11.20
N GLN A 456 -13.94 -2.75 -11.54
CA GLN A 456 -14.12 -4.14 -11.93
C GLN A 456 -13.44 -4.44 -13.27
N THR A 457 -13.47 -3.49 -14.20
CA THR A 457 -12.73 -3.57 -15.48
C THR A 457 -11.21 -3.71 -15.26
N ALA A 458 -10.63 -2.90 -14.38
CA ALA A 458 -9.21 -2.98 -14.03
C ALA A 458 -8.86 -4.32 -13.35
N LEU A 459 -9.68 -4.78 -12.41
CA LEU A 459 -9.52 -6.08 -11.76
C LEU A 459 -9.64 -7.23 -12.76
N ARG A 460 -10.58 -7.15 -13.71
CA ARG A 460 -10.79 -8.12 -14.78
C ARG A 460 -9.57 -8.26 -15.66
N ALA A 461 -9.02 -7.15 -16.13
CA ALA A 461 -7.83 -7.14 -16.97
C ALA A 461 -6.63 -7.80 -16.27
N ALA A 462 -6.32 -7.37 -15.04
CA ALA A 462 -5.22 -7.96 -14.26
C ALA A 462 -5.46 -9.46 -13.98
N ARG A 463 -6.68 -9.83 -13.58
CA ARG A 463 -7.07 -11.23 -13.31
C ARG A 463 -7.04 -12.12 -14.55
N ALA A 464 -7.33 -11.61 -15.74
CA ALA A 464 -7.29 -12.40 -16.96
C ALA A 464 -5.88 -12.60 -17.51
N THR A 465 -4.91 -11.86 -16.98
CA THR A 465 -3.55 -11.85 -17.52
C THR A 465 -2.83 -13.15 -17.19
N LYS A 466 -2.35 -13.84 -18.23
CA LYS A 466 -1.52 -15.04 -18.09
C LYS A 466 -0.26 -14.72 -17.27
N GLY A 467 0.10 -15.61 -16.35
CA GLY A 467 1.24 -15.44 -15.45
C GLY A 467 0.92 -14.72 -14.15
N VAL A 468 -0.16 -13.94 -14.07
CA VAL A 468 -0.67 -13.42 -12.80
C VAL A 468 -1.20 -14.57 -11.97
N SER A 469 -0.86 -14.66 -10.67
CA SER A 469 -1.44 -15.66 -9.74
C SER A 469 -2.61 -15.08 -8.96
N CYS A 470 -2.44 -13.88 -8.39
CA CYS A 470 -3.42 -13.24 -7.52
C CYS A 470 -3.32 -11.71 -7.63
N VAL A 471 -4.47 -11.02 -7.62
CA VAL A 471 -4.57 -9.56 -7.59
C VAL A 471 -4.91 -9.11 -6.17
N LEU A 472 -4.05 -8.27 -5.58
CA LEU A 472 -4.18 -7.83 -4.19
C LEU A 472 -5.05 -6.59 -4.10
N LEU A 473 -6.19 -6.72 -3.42
CA LEU A 473 -7.18 -5.65 -3.31
C LEU A 473 -7.40 -5.22 -1.87
N GLY A 474 -7.28 -3.91 -1.62
CA GLY A 474 -7.57 -3.28 -0.33
C GLY A 474 -9.06 -3.13 -0.07
N MET A 475 -9.74 -4.24 0.22
CA MET A 475 -11.19 -4.32 0.47
C MET A 475 -11.53 -3.83 1.89
N ARG A 476 -11.32 -2.53 2.16
CA ARG A 476 -11.39 -1.94 3.51
C ARG A 476 -12.81 -1.83 4.11
N ARG A 477 -13.86 -2.22 3.39
CA ARG A 477 -15.27 -2.14 3.81
C ARG A 477 -16.06 -3.34 3.28
N PRO A 478 -17.07 -3.86 3.99
CA PRO A 478 -17.86 -5.00 3.54
C PRO A 478 -18.47 -4.86 2.14
N ALA A 479 -19.07 -3.71 1.81
CA ALA A 479 -19.61 -3.45 0.47
C ALA A 479 -18.56 -3.61 -0.64
N TYR A 480 -17.31 -3.25 -0.35
CA TYR A 480 -16.23 -3.38 -1.33
C TYR A 480 -15.75 -4.83 -1.49
N VAL A 481 -15.90 -5.65 -0.44
CA VAL A 481 -15.71 -7.10 -0.53
C VAL A 481 -16.78 -7.70 -1.45
N GLU A 482 -18.04 -7.29 -1.31
CA GLU A 482 -19.14 -7.76 -2.15
C GLU A 482 -18.89 -7.43 -3.64
N ASP A 483 -18.47 -6.21 -3.95
CA ASP A 483 -18.10 -5.80 -5.31
C ASP A 483 -16.98 -6.67 -5.89
N ALA A 484 -15.93 -6.93 -5.10
CA ALA A 484 -14.81 -7.76 -5.52
C ALA A 484 -15.23 -9.22 -5.74
N LEU A 485 -16.07 -9.76 -4.86
CA LEU A 485 -16.61 -11.12 -4.98
C LEU A 485 -17.54 -11.26 -6.18
N ALA A 486 -18.36 -10.23 -6.47
CA ALA A 486 -19.20 -10.20 -7.66
C ALA A 486 -18.34 -10.32 -8.93
N GLU A 487 -17.26 -9.55 -9.02
CA GLU A 487 -16.33 -9.65 -10.15
C GLU A 487 -15.60 -11.00 -10.18
N LEU A 488 -15.17 -11.53 -9.03
CA LEU A 488 -14.46 -12.80 -8.92
C LEU A 488 -15.28 -14.02 -9.38
N ARG A 489 -16.61 -13.98 -9.22
CA ARG A 489 -17.55 -15.01 -9.68
C ARG A 489 -17.85 -14.92 -11.18
N ARG A 490 -17.59 -13.78 -11.82
CA ARG A 490 -17.85 -13.63 -13.25
C ARG A 490 -16.80 -14.40 -14.06
N PRO A 491 -17.22 -15.11 -15.13
CA PRO A 491 -16.30 -15.67 -16.11
C PRO A 491 -15.41 -14.58 -16.72
N LEU A 492 -14.18 -14.96 -17.03
CA LEU A 492 -13.23 -14.11 -17.76
C LEU A 492 -13.58 -14.08 -19.25
N PRO A 493 -13.25 -12.98 -19.96
CA PRO A 493 -13.40 -12.95 -21.41
C PRO A 493 -12.48 -14.01 -22.06
N GLN A 494 -12.88 -14.53 -23.21
CA GLN A 494 -12.02 -15.42 -24.01
C GLN A 494 -10.87 -14.67 -24.71
N ALA A 495 -10.97 -13.34 -24.81
CA ALA A 495 -9.98 -12.48 -25.43
C ALA A 495 -8.63 -12.53 -24.69
N ASP A 496 -7.52 -12.45 -25.43
CA ASP A 496 -6.18 -12.43 -24.85
C ASP A 496 -5.89 -11.08 -24.19
N ALA A 497 -5.59 -11.10 -22.89
CA ALA A 497 -5.16 -9.91 -22.16
C ALA A 497 -3.89 -9.30 -22.75
N ALA A 498 -3.02 -10.09 -23.41
CA ALA A 498 -1.82 -9.59 -24.05
C ALA A 498 -2.11 -8.53 -25.13
N ASP A 499 -3.21 -8.71 -25.90
CA ASP A 499 -3.63 -7.75 -26.91
C ASP A 499 -4.12 -6.45 -26.28
N LEU A 500 -4.89 -6.56 -25.20
CA LEU A 500 -5.33 -5.42 -24.40
C LEU A 500 -4.11 -4.61 -23.92
N TRP A 501 -3.13 -5.29 -23.32
CA TRP A 501 -1.96 -4.61 -22.75
C TRP A 501 -1.12 -3.92 -23.83
N ARG A 502 -0.88 -4.59 -24.97
CA ARG A 502 -0.16 -3.97 -26.10
C ARG A 502 -0.88 -2.72 -26.60
N ALA A 503 -2.19 -2.79 -26.80
CA ALA A 503 -2.98 -1.65 -27.23
C ALA A 503 -3.00 -0.49 -26.22
N LEU A 504 -2.98 -0.78 -24.91
CA LEU A 504 -2.84 0.23 -23.86
C LEU A 504 -1.44 0.87 -23.86
N ALA A 505 -0.39 0.10 -24.14
CA ALA A 505 0.98 0.61 -24.21
C ALA A 505 1.21 1.52 -25.43
N GLU A 506 0.61 1.17 -26.58
CA GLU A 506 0.71 1.98 -27.81
C GLU A 506 -0.12 3.26 -27.74
N ARG A 507 -1.26 3.21 -27.06
CA ARG A 507 -2.18 4.34 -26.90
C ARG A 507 -2.66 4.37 -25.45
N PRO A 508 -1.96 5.05 -24.54
CA PRO A 508 -2.35 5.17 -23.14
C PRO A 508 -3.74 5.81 -22.96
N LEU A 509 -4.39 5.53 -21.82
CA LEU A 509 -5.65 6.18 -21.41
C LEU A 509 -5.39 7.49 -20.66
N TRP A 510 -4.12 7.76 -20.35
CA TRP A 510 -3.63 8.96 -19.70
C TRP A 510 -2.87 9.79 -20.75
N PRO A 511 -3.14 11.11 -20.86
CA PRO A 511 -2.47 11.97 -21.82
C PRO A 511 -0.95 12.03 -21.64
#